data_AF-A0A6A6NW28-F1
#
_entry.id   AF-A0A6A6NW28-F1
#
_cell.length_a   1.000
_cell.length_b   1.000
_cell.length_c   1.000
_cell.angle_alpha   90.00
_cell.angle_beta   90.00
_cell.angle_gamma   90.00
#
_symmetry.space_group_name_H-M   'P 1'
#
loop_
_entity.id
_entity.type
_entity.pdbx_description
1 polymer ?
#
loop_
_entity_poly.entity_id
_entity_poly.type
_entity_poly.pdbx_seq_one_letter_code
_entity_poly.pdbx_strand_id
1 'polypeptide(L)'
;MSNDDNTNSKRICLRFNVDDIPGEPGRRPMTVTDAFMDRFCQRPYSWDTDHLYVPCNVDASTGVAYMLLDINKQSALFHKLDDIPIRCFNVSCSENTFDFEQMTFTGIRRWSNMFPWGGRKTGDCKPIRLPEHFGALN
;
A
#
# COMPACT_ATOMS: atom_id res chain seq x y z
N MET A 1 -2.66 19.48 -16.06
CA MET A 1 -2.17 18.33 -15.28
C MET A 1 -0.92 18.80 -14.56
N SER A 2 -1.02 19.10 -13.26
CA SER A 2 0.08 19.70 -12.47
C SER A 2 1.10 18.63 -12.06
N ASN A 3 2.37 18.90 -12.36
CA ASN A 3 3.55 18.08 -12.07
C ASN A 3 4.06 18.25 -10.61
N ASP A 4 3.25 17.97 -9.60
CA ASP A 4 3.59 18.35 -8.21
C ASP A 4 3.79 17.22 -7.18
N ASP A 5 3.98 15.96 -7.58
CA ASP A 5 3.78 14.86 -6.61
C ASP A 5 4.93 13.84 -6.44
N ASN A 6 6.15 14.13 -6.95
CA ASN A 6 7.30 13.25 -6.73
C ASN A 6 8.03 13.47 -5.38
N THR A 7 7.77 14.59 -4.70
CA THR A 7 8.42 14.96 -3.43
C THR A 7 7.52 14.86 -2.20
N ASN A 8 6.20 14.77 -2.36
CA ASN A 8 5.27 14.76 -1.23
C ASN A 8 5.14 13.38 -0.59
N SER A 9 5.50 13.30 0.68
CA SER A 9 5.28 12.11 1.51
C SER A 9 3.81 11.78 1.63
N LYS A 10 3.45 10.53 1.37
CA LYS A 10 2.07 10.07 1.33
C LYS A 10 1.99 8.57 1.59
N ARG A 11 0.83 8.14 2.08
CA ARG A 11 0.48 6.74 2.24
C ARG A 11 -0.49 6.33 1.15
N ILE A 12 -0.19 5.23 0.48
CA ILE A 12 -1.03 4.65 -0.56
C ILE A 12 -1.62 3.36 0.00
N CYS A 13 -2.92 3.16 -0.16
CA CYS A 13 -3.58 1.89 0.08
C CYS A 13 -3.92 1.25 -1.27
N LEU A 14 -3.35 0.10 -1.56
CA LEU A 14 -3.69 -0.70 -2.74
C LEU A 14 -4.58 -1.87 -2.31
N ARG A 15 -5.73 -2.03 -2.96
CA ARG A 15 -6.58 -3.22 -2.89
C ARG A 15 -6.48 -3.96 -4.21
N PHE A 16 -6.30 -5.27 -4.17
CA PHE A 16 -6.23 -6.08 -5.39
C PHE A 16 -6.69 -7.52 -5.12
N ASN A 17 -7.08 -8.22 -6.18
CA ASN A 17 -7.26 -9.66 -6.10
C ASN A 17 -5.92 -10.33 -6.37
N VAL A 18 -5.45 -11.19 -5.46
CA VAL A 18 -4.13 -11.84 -5.58
C VAL A 18 -4.06 -12.75 -6.80
N ASP A 19 -5.20 -13.28 -7.25
CA ASP A 19 -5.31 -14.16 -8.42
C ASP A 19 -5.06 -13.43 -9.75
N ASP A 20 -5.36 -12.13 -9.77
CA ASP A 20 -5.18 -11.31 -10.97
C ASP A 20 -3.73 -10.85 -11.13
N ILE A 21 -2.91 -10.94 -10.06
CA ILE A 21 -1.54 -10.45 -10.06
C ILE A 21 -0.58 -11.54 -10.54
N PRO A 22 0.17 -11.32 -11.63
CA PRO A 22 1.11 -12.31 -12.13
C PRO A 22 2.30 -12.50 -11.18
N GLY A 23 2.84 -13.72 -11.19
CA GLY A 23 4.02 -14.12 -10.45
C GLY A 23 3.73 -14.93 -9.18
N GLU A 24 4.82 -15.34 -8.53
CA GLU A 24 4.79 -16.15 -7.31
C GLU A 24 4.09 -15.40 -6.16
N PRO A 25 3.29 -16.07 -5.31
CA PRO A 25 2.51 -15.44 -4.24
C PRO A 25 3.28 -14.40 -3.42
N GLY A 26 4.48 -14.75 -2.91
CA GLY A 26 5.31 -13.82 -2.12
C GLY A 26 5.95 -12.67 -2.89
N ARG A 27 5.85 -12.66 -4.23
CA ARG A 27 6.38 -11.59 -5.11
C ARG A 27 5.30 -10.64 -5.60
N ARG A 28 4.03 -11.08 -5.64
CA ARG A 28 2.88 -10.26 -6.10
C ARG A 28 2.79 -8.86 -5.47
N PRO A 29 3.02 -8.66 -4.15
CA PRO A 29 2.98 -7.32 -3.57
C PRO A 29 4.04 -6.38 -4.15
N MET A 30 5.25 -6.90 -4.41
CA MET A 30 6.30 -6.13 -5.05
C MET A 30 5.98 -5.87 -6.52
N THR A 31 5.41 -6.83 -7.25
CA THR A 31 4.96 -6.61 -8.63
C THR A 31 3.97 -5.44 -8.74
N VAL A 32 2.96 -5.41 -7.85
CA VAL A 32 1.98 -4.30 -7.80
C VAL A 32 2.67 -2.99 -7.40
N THR A 33 3.60 -3.05 -6.44
CA THR A 33 4.35 -1.88 -5.97
C THR A 33 5.19 -1.29 -7.11
N ASP A 34 5.96 -2.11 -7.81
CA ASP A 34 6.82 -1.67 -8.93
C ASP A 34 5.98 -1.04 -10.05
N ALA A 35 4.84 -1.65 -10.40
CA ALA A 35 3.90 -1.10 -11.38
C ALA A 35 3.32 0.26 -10.94
N PHE A 36 3.00 0.41 -9.65
CA PHE A 36 2.52 1.68 -9.11
C PHE A 36 3.61 2.76 -9.13
N MET A 37 4.81 2.40 -8.70
CA MET A 37 5.96 3.31 -8.62
C MET A 37 6.37 3.82 -10.00
N ASP A 38 6.36 2.94 -11.01
CA ASP A 38 6.58 3.32 -12.41
C ASP A 38 5.51 4.30 -12.90
N ARG A 39 4.22 3.94 -12.76
CA ARG A 39 3.09 4.73 -13.29
C ARG A 39 2.92 6.10 -12.64
N PHE A 40 3.06 6.19 -11.30
CA PHE A 40 2.71 7.40 -10.55
C PHE A 40 3.89 8.16 -9.95
N CYS A 41 5.04 7.51 -9.75
CA CYS A 41 6.22 8.15 -9.18
C CYS A 41 7.35 8.28 -10.19
N GLN A 42 7.27 7.61 -11.35
CA GLN A 42 8.28 7.63 -12.41
C GLN A 42 9.69 7.31 -11.88
N ARG A 43 9.76 6.41 -10.89
CA ARG A 43 11.00 5.95 -10.26
C ARG A 43 10.80 4.55 -9.67
N PRO A 44 11.87 3.76 -9.49
CA PRO A 44 11.77 2.49 -8.77
C PRO A 44 11.46 2.69 -7.29
N TYR A 45 10.97 1.61 -6.66
CA TYR A 45 10.87 1.50 -5.21
C TYR A 45 12.25 1.60 -4.55
N SER A 46 12.35 2.35 -3.46
CA SER A 46 13.58 2.51 -2.69
C SER A 46 13.36 2.08 -1.24
N TRP A 47 14.12 1.09 -0.77
CA TRP A 47 14.05 0.62 0.63
C TRP A 47 14.45 1.70 1.64
N ASP A 48 15.28 2.66 1.22
CA ASP A 48 15.73 3.76 2.06
C ASP A 48 14.61 4.76 2.30
N THR A 49 13.84 5.09 1.26
CA THR A 49 12.85 6.17 1.29
C THR A 49 11.41 5.69 1.32
N ASP A 50 11.13 4.44 0.99
CA ASP A 50 9.78 3.88 0.90
C ASP A 50 9.61 2.73 1.87
N HIS A 51 8.37 2.37 2.17
CA HIS A 51 8.08 1.23 3.02
C HIS A 51 6.79 0.55 2.60
N LEU A 52 6.83 -0.77 2.48
CA LEU A 52 5.69 -1.58 2.09
C LEU A 52 5.21 -2.41 3.28
N TYR A 53 3.96 -2.23 3.67
CA TYR A 53 3.26 -3.09 4.60
C TYR A 53 2.42 -4.08 3.83
N VAL A 54 2.79 -5.33 3.97
CA VAL A 54 2.10 -6.47 3.39
C VAL A 54 1.46 -7.24 4.54
N PRO A 55 0.12 -7.39 4.59
CA PRO A 55 -0.50 -8.21 5.63
C PRO A 55 -0.18 -9.69 5.41
N CYS A 56 -0.14 -10.46 6.50
CA CYS A 56 0.33 -11.85 6.49
C CYS A 56 -0.50 -12.79 5.59
N ASN A 57 -1.66 -12.36 5.12
CA ASN A 57 -2.54 -13.12 4.23
C ASN A 57 -2.35 -12.81 2.75
N VAL A 58 -1.37 -12.00 2.35
CA VAL A 58 -1.12 -11.78 0.91
C VAL A 58 -0.61 -13.04 0.20
N ASP A 59 0.05 -13.92 0.94
CA ASP A 59 0.52 -15.22 0.45
C ASP A 59 -0.63 -16.23 0.34
N ALA A 60 -1.87 -15.80 0.65
CA ALA A 60 -3.04 -16.59 0.33
C ALA A 60 -3.04 -16.89 -1.16
N SER A 61 -3.36 -18.15 -1.49
CA SER A 61 -3.40 -18.60 -2.87
C SER A 61 -4.41 -17.82 -3.71
N THR A 62 -5.48 -17.30 -3.08
CA THR A 62 -6.63 -16.65 -3.73
C THR A 62 -7.26 -15.54 -2.88
N GLY A 63 -7.99 -14.63 -3.53
CA GLY A 63 -8.84 -13.64 -2.87
C GLY A 63 -8.30 -12.20 -2.78
N VAL A 64 -9.03 -11.33 -2.07
CA VAL A 64 -8.73 -9.90 -1.99
C VAL A 64 -7.68 -9.60 -0.94
N ALA A 65 -6.62 -8.90 -1.33
CA ALA A 65 -5.58 -8.39 -0.46
C ALA A 65 -5.58 -6.85 -0.42
N TYR A 66 -5.04 -6.32 0.67
CA TYR A 66 -4.80 -4.90 0.87
C TYR A 66 -3.35 -4.71 1.27
N MET A 67 -2.67 -3.68 0.76
CA MET A 67 -1.33 -3.31 1.22
C MET A 67 -1.20 -1.81 1.39
N LEU A 68 -0.28 -1.38 2.26
CA LEU A 68 0.05 0.04 2.42
C LEU A 68 1.45 0.30 1.91
N LEU A 69 1.59 1.33 1.10
CA LEU A 69 2.86 1.82 0.59
C LEU A 69 3.08 3.24 1.10
N ASP A 70 4.07 3.40 1.96
CA ASP A 70 4.55 4.70 2.43
C ASP A 70 5.63 5.19 1.47
N ILE A 71 5.42 6.37 0.88
CA ILE A 71 6.33 6.99 -0.09
C ILE A 71 7.06 8.13 0.59
N ASN A 72 8.38 8.21 0.41
CA ASN A 72 9.24 9.24 1.00
C ASN A 72 9.10 9.33 2.55
N LYS A 73 9.20 8.17 3.23
CA LYS A 73 9.06 8.00 4.68
C LYS A 73 9.98 8.87 5.53
N GLN A 74 11.13 9.25 4.99
CA GLN A 74 12.13 10.05 5.69
C GLN A 74 11.80 11.54 5.74
N SER A 75 10.85 12.04 4.93
CA SER A 75 10.38 13.41 5.08
C SER A 75 9.53 13.48 6.35
N ALA A 76 10.16 13.84 7.47
CA ALA A 76 9.54 13.92 8.79
C ALA A 76 8.59 15.13 8.90
N LEU A 77 7.65 15.25 7.96
CA LEU A 77 6.73 16.39 7.88
C LEU A 77 5.48 16.22 8.76
N PHE A 78 5.22 15.01 9.27
CA PHE A 78 3.98 14.69 9.97
C PHE A 78 4.20 14.47 11.45
N HIS A 79 3.42 15.17 12.28
CA HIS A 79 3.45 15.00 13.73
C HIS A 79 2.58 13.83 14.21
N LYS A 80 1.52 13.51 13.46
CA LYS A 80 0.60 12.39 13.73
C LYS A 80 0.34 11.58 12.47
N LEU A 81 -0.03 10.31 12.64
CA LEU A 81 -0.44 9.45 11.51
C LEU A 81 -1.65 10.00 10.76
N ASP A 82 -2.53 10.72 11.48
CA ASP A 82 -3.68 11.41 10.88
C ASP A 82 -3.29 12.60 9.99
N ASP A 83 -2.06 13.08 10.04
CA ASP A 83 -1.65 14.19 9.18
C ASP A 83 -1.15 13.69 7.81
N ILE A 84 -0.87 12.39 7.69
CA ILE A 84 -0.35 11.78 6.47
C ILE A 84 -1.47 11.73 5.42
N PRO A 85 -1.26 12.29 4.22
CA PRO A 85 -2.19 12.14 3.11
C PRO A 85 -2.32 10.67 2.72
N ILE A 86 -3.56 10.17 2.64
CA ILE A 86 -3.84 8.79 2.22
C ILE A 86 -4.58 8.81 0.88
N ARG A 87 -4.07 8.06 -0.10
CA ARG A 87 -4.79 7.78 -1.35
C ARG A 87 -5.06 6.28 -1.46
N CYS A 88 -6.25 5.92 -1.94
CA CYS A 88 -6.67 4.53 -2.06
C CYS A 88 -6.89 4.18 -3.53
N PHE A 89 -6.45 3.00 -3.92
CA PHE A 89 -6.62 2.50 -5.27
C PHE A 89 -7.12 1.07 -5.25
N ASN A 90 -8.07 0.76 -6.14
CA ASN A 90 -8.31 -0.60 -6.58
C ASN A 90 -7.35 -0.90 -7.73
N VAL A 91 -6.65 -2.03 -7.66
CA VAL A 91 -5.73 -2.47 -8.69
C VAL A 91 -6.33 -3.68 -9.39
N SER A 92 -6.38 -3.60 -10.71
CA SER A 92 -6.69 -4.72 -11.59
C SER A 92 -5.52 -4.98 -12.52
N CYS A 93 -5.37 -6.22 -12.94
CA CYS A 93 -4.37 -6.61 -13.93
C CYS A 93 -5.06 -7.42 -15.02
N SER A 94 -4.95 -6.96 -16.26
CA SER A 94 -5.44 -7.66 -17.45
C SER A 94 -4.33 -7.72 -18.47
N GLU A 95 -4.05 -8.91 -19.01
CA GLU A 95 -2.99 -9.10 -20.02
C GLU A 95 -1.62 -8.49 -19.61
N ASN A 96 -1.27 -8.63 -18.32
CA ASN A 96 -0.06 -8.04 -17.70
C ASN A 96 0.00 -6.50 -17.69
N THR A 97 -1.12 -5.83 -17.96
CA THR A 97 -1.26 -4.39 -17.81
C THR A 97 -1.98 -4.07 -16.52
N PHE A 98 -1.36 -3.21 -15.70
CA PHE A 98 -1.90 -2.79 -14.41
C PHE A 98 -2.73 -1.52 -14.54
N ASP A 99 -3.96 -1.58 -14.03
CA ASP A 99 -4.84 -0.43 -13.88
C ASP A 99 -5.08 -0.10 -12.42
N PHE A 100 -5.12 1.21 -12.16
CA PHE A 100 -5.20 1.77 -10.81
C PHE A 100 -6.36 2.77 -10.78
N GLU A 101 -7.48 2.34 -10.23
CA GLU A 101 -8.67 3.16 -10.07
C GLU A 101 -8.64 3.80 -8.69
N GLN A 102 -8.58 5.13 -8.63
CA GLN A 102 -8.64 5.83 -7.36
C GLN A 102 -10.04 5.74 -6.76
N MET A 103 -10.13 5.35 -5.49
CA MET A 103 -11.41 5.22 -4.78
C MET A 103 -11.32 5.68 -3.33
N THR A 104 -12.44 5.59 -2.60
CA THR A 104 -12.49 5.87 -1.17
C THR A 104 -12.83 4.59 -0.42
N PHE A 105 -11.98 4.21 0.54
CA PHE A 105 -12.24 3.09 1.43
C PHE A 105 -12.81 3.59 2.77
N THR A 106 -14.02 3.16 3.10
CA THR A 106 -14.62 3.44 4.40
C THR A 106 -13.74 2.89 5.52
N GLY A 107 -13.40 3.73 6.50
CA GLY A 107 -12.59 3.32 7.66
C GLY A 107 -11.09 3.19 7.39
N ILE A 108 -10.59 3.63 6.22
CA ILE A 108 -9.17 3.48 5.86
C ILE A 108 -8.21 4.10 6.87
N ARG A 109 -8.57 5.26 7.46
CA ARG A 109 -7.74 5.90 8.47
C ARG A 109 -7.56 4.99 9.69
N ARG A 110 -8.66 4.40 10.20
CA ARG A 110 -8.61 3.51 11.36
C ARG A 110 -7.71 2.30 11.09
N TRP A 111 -7.82 1.70 9.91
CA TRP A 111 -7.00 0.55 9.53
C TRP A 111 -5.54 0.93 9.30
N SER A 112 -5.29 1.96 8.49
CA SER A 112 -3.92 2.39 8.18
C SER A 112 -3.15 2.89 9.40
N ASN A 113 -3.80 3.53 10.37
CA ASN A 113 -3.17 3.97 11.61
C ASN A 113 -2.76 2.81 12.53
N MET A 114 -3.18 1.57 12.25
CA MET A 114 -2.63 0.40 12.94
C MET A 114 -1.16 0.18 12.56
N PHE A 115 -0.73 0.68 11.40
CA PHE A 115 0.62 0.58 10.89
C PHE A 115 1.37 1.92 11.07
N PRO A 116 2.57 1.90 11.66
CA PRO A 116 3.36 3.13 11.85
C PRO A 116 3.77 3.72 10.49
N TRP A 117 4.28 4.94 10.46
CA TRP A 117 4.83 5.53 9.25
C TRP A 117 6.27 5.04 9.01
N GLY A 118 6.56 4.48 7.83
CA GLY A 118 7.91 4.13 7.42
C GLY A 118 8.56 2.92 8.08
N GLY A 119 7.76 2.06 8.73
CA GLY A 119 8.23 0.98 9.59
C GLY A 119 8.51 1.47 11.01
N ARG A 120 8.54 0.56 11.99
CA ARG A 120 9.09 0.91 13.31
C ARG A 120 10.60 1.07 13.17
N LYS A 121 11.19 2.07 13.85
CA LYS A 121 12.63 2.05 14.12
C LYS A 121 12.94 0.69 14.76
N THR A 122 14.01 0.04 14.30
CA THR A 122 14.53 -1.22 14.86
C THR A 122 14.57 -1.13 16.39
N GLY A 123 13.62 -1.79 17.07
CA GLY A 123 13.51 -1.75 18.54
C GLY A 123 12.13 -2.07 19.11
N ASP A 124 11.04 -1.73 18.41
CA ASP A 124 9.69 -1.82 18.99
C ASP A 124 8.81 -2.91 18.35
N CYS A 125 9.16 -4.20 18.34
CA CYS A 125 8.24 -5.22 17.81
C CYS A 125 7.14 -5.58 18.83
N LYS A 126 5.89 -5.18 18.58
CA LYS A 126 4.70 -5.92 19.05
C LYS A 126 3.89 -6.36 17.82
N PRO A 127 3.50 -7.64 17.72
CA PRO A 127 2.73 -8.15 16.59
C PRO A 127 1.36 -7.47 16.53
N ILE A 128 1.03 -6.90 15.38
CA ILE A 128 -0.30 -6.34 15.11
C ILE A 128 -1.19 -7.51 14.67
N ARG A 129 -2.21 -7.84 15.47
CA ARG A 129 -3.29 -8.75 15.03
C ARG A 129 -4.24 -7.97 14.13
N LEU A 130 -4.41 -8.43 12.90
CA LEU A 130 -5.43 -7.91 11.99
C LEU A 130 -6.82 -8.30 12.51
N PRO A 131 -7.84 -7.41 12.47
CA PRO A 131 -9.20 -7.78 12.81
C PRO A 131 -9.84 -8.62 11.70
N GLU A 132 -10.47 -9.73 12.07
CA GLU A 132 -11.00 -10.78 11.17
C GLU A 132 -12.31 -10.42 10.42
N HIS A 133 -12.75 -9.16 10.42
CA HIS A 133 -14.05 -8.81 9.84
C HIS A 133 -13.98 -7.56 8.95
N PHE A 134 -13.74 -7.78 7.66
CA PHE A 134 -14.27 -6.93 6.61
C PHE A 134 -15.32 -7.74 5.85
N GLY A 135 -16.58 -7.54 6.23
CA GLY A 135 -17.72 -8.16 5.54
C GLY A 135 -17.78 -7.68 4.09
N ALA A 136 -18.06 -8.62 3.20
CA ALA A 136 -18.58 -8.33 1.87
C ALA A 136 -19.80 -7.40 2.02
N LEU A 137 -19.77 -6.26 1.33
CA LEU A 137 -20.98 -5.48 1.13
C LEU A 137 -21.82 -6.20 0.06
N ASN A 138 -23.06 -6.52 0.43
CA ASN A 138 -24.13 -6.97 -0.46
C ASN A 138 -24.38 -5.98 -1.59
#